data_AF-A0A7W0A6P5-F1
#
_entry.id   AF-A0A7W0A6P5-F1
#
_cell.length_a   1.000
_cell.length_b   1.000
_cell.length_c   1.000
_cell.angle_alpha   90.00
_cell.angle_beta   90.00
_cell.angle_gamma   90.00
#
_symmetry.space_group_name_H-M   'P 1'
#
loop_
_entity.id
_entity.type
_entity.pdbx_description
1 polymer ?
#
loop_
_entity_poly.entity_id
_entity_poly.type
_entity_poly.pdbx_seq_one_letter_code
_entity_poly.pdbx_strand_id
1 'polypeptide(L)'
;MAIADITVTGWLGILFAFTVLSLFVIARLHSPGSGSAELLDFRPDEHAEIRAELEAEDLHQLVDRENARRRQQGRPEISEADIELYGPSALRRG
;
A
#
# COMPACT_ATOMS: atom_id res chain seq x y z
N MET A 1 -38.17 40.93 12.48
CA MET A 1 -36.96 40.41 11.82
C MET A 1 -36.16 39.49 12.74
N ALA A 2 -35.94 39.82 14.02
CA ALA A 2 -35.16 39.01 14.97
C ALA A 2 -35.65 37.55 15.25
N ILE A 3 -36.95 37.26 15.11
CA ILE A 3 -37.49 35.91 15.38
C ILE A 3 -37.09 34.92 14.28
N ALA A 4 -37.00 35.38 13.02
CA ALA A 4 -36.61 34.54 11.89
C ALA A 4 -35.12 34.14 11.96
N ASP A 5 -34.27 35.03 12.47
CA ASP A 5 -32.83 34.76 12.62
C ASP A 5 -32.57 33.69 13.70
N ILE A 6 -33.32 33.72 14.79
CA ILE A 6 -33.22 32.73 15.89
C ILE A 6 -33.69 31.35 15.42
N THR A 7 -34.80 31.28 14.69
CA THR A 7 -35.34 30.00 14.21
C THR A 7 -34.44 29.38 13.15
N VAL A 8 -33.97 30.16 12.17
CA VAL A 8 -33.06 29.68 11.13
C VAL A 8 -31.74 29.20 11.73
N THR A 9 -31.15 29.94 12.66
CA THR A 9 -29.89 29.54 13.33
C THR A 9 -30.09 28.27 14.17
N GLY A 10 -31.24 28.12 14.84
CA GLY A 10 -31.58 26.91 15.58
C GLY A 10 -31.71 25.67 14.68
N TRP A 11 -32.41 25.79 13.55
CA TRP A 11 -32.54 24.70 12.58
C TRP A 11 -31.20 24.31 11.95
N LEU A 12 -30.34 25.27 11.64
CA LEU A 12 -29.00 25.00 11.12
C LEU A 12 -28.13 24.24 12.13
N GLY A 13 -28.20 24.60 13.42
CA GLY A 13 -27.48 23.87 14.48
C GLY A 13 -27.96 22.43 14.64
N ILE A 14 -29.27 22.20 14.57
CA ILE A 14 -29.86 20.85 14.65
C ILE A 14 -29.44 20.01 13.44
N LEU A 15 -29.51 20.56 12.23
CA LEU A 15 -29.07 19.87 11.02
C LEU A 15 -27.59 19.52 11.08
N PHE A 16 -26.74 20.45 11.52
CA PHE A 16 -25.31 20.20 11.67
C PHE A 16 -25.03 19.08 12.68
N ALA A 17 -25.67 19.12 13.86
CA ALA A 17 -25.52 18.07 14.86
C ALA A 17 -25.99 16.71 14.33
N PHE A 18 -27.09 16.68 13.58
CA PHE A 18 -27.61 15.47 12.95
C PHE A 18 -26.66 14.93 11.88
N THR A 19 -26.07 15.79 11.05
CA THR A 19 -25.07 15.41 10.05
C THR A 19 -23.81 14.83 10.71
N VAL A 20 -23.29 15.47 11.76
CA VAL A 20 -22.11 14.96 12.48
C VAL A 20 -22.43 13.62 13.14
N LEU A 21 -23.60 13.50 13.79
CA LEU A 21 -24.02 12.25 14.42
C LEU A 21 -24.23 11.13 13.39
N SER A 22 -24.83 11.43 12.24
CA SER A 22 -25.05 10.42 11.20
C SER A 22 -23.74 9.96 10.60
N LEU A 23 -22.79 10.86 10.34
CA LEU A 23 -21.44 10.51 9.91
C LEU A 23 -20.72 9.68 10.97
N PHE A 24 -20.87 10.00 12.27
CA PHE A 24 -20.29 9.22 13.35
C PHE A 24 -20.89 7.81 13.44
N VAL A 25 -22.21 7.69 13.33
CA VAL A 25 -22.91 6.39 13.36
C VAL A 25 -22.55 5.57 12.12
N ILE A 26 -22.52 6.17 10.93
CA ILE A 26 -22.07 5.50 9.71
C ILE A 26 -20.62 5.08 9.88
N ALA A 27 -19.71 5.95 10.32
CA ALA A 27 -18.34 5.58 10.61
C ALA A 27 -18.27 4.42 11.62
N ARG A 28 -19.10 4.40 12.66
CA ARG A 28 -19.07 3.35 13.68
C ARG A 28 -19.67 2.02 13.21
N LEU A 29 -20.68 2.05 12.34
CA LEU A 29 -21.37 0.88 11.80
C LEU A 29 -20.69 0.32 10.54
N HIS A 30 -20.20 1.20 9.67
CA HIS A 30 -19.46 0.88 8.43
C HIS A 30 -17.93 0.82 8.61
N SER A 31 -17.41 1.04 9.81
CA SER A 31 -16.04 0.62 10.15
C SER A 31 -16.06 -0.68 10.94
N PRO A 32 -16.31 -1.86 10.32
CA PRO A 32 -15.74 -3.09 10.83
C PRO A 32 -14.23 -3.00 10.55
N GLY A 33 -13.45 -2.54 11.54
CA GLY A 33 -11.99 -2.49 11.43
C GLY A 33 -11.47 -1.66 10.25
N SER A 34 -11.64 -0.34 10.30
CA SER A 34 -10.93 0.56 9.38
C SER A 34 -9.41 0.40 9.55
N GLY A 35 -8.84 -0.56 8.80
CA GLY A 35 -7.50 -0.80 8.28
C GLY A 35 -6.23 -0.35 9.00
N SER A 36 -6.26 0.48 10.02
CA SER A 36 -5.05 1.04 10.66
C SER A 36 -4.41 0.11 11.67
N ALA A 37 -5.18 -0.79 12.31
CA ALA A 37 -4.64 -1.79 13.21
C ALA A 37 -4.05 -2.99 12.45
N GLU A 38 -4.71 -3.43 11.38
CA GLU A 38 -4.29 -4.60 10.60
C GLU A 38 -3.14 -4.28 9.63
N LEU A 39 -3.05 -3.03 9.13
CA LEU A 39 -1.86 -2.55 8.41
C LEU A 39 -0.62 -2.38 9.32
N LEU A 40 -0.81 -2.31 10.65
CA LEU A 40 0.28 -2.16 11.65
C LEU A 40 0.58 -3.45 12.42
N ASP A 41 -0.20 -4.53 12.25
CA ASP A 41 0.09 -5.84 12.83
C ASP A 41 1.09 -6.61 11.94
N PHE A 42 2.24 -5.99 11.67
CA PHE A 42 3.34 -6.66 10.98
C PHE A 42 3.92 -7.73 11.90
N ARG A 43 3.47 -8.98 11.74
CA ARG A 43 4.09 -10.16 12.35
C ARG A 43 5.12 -10.75 11.38
N PRO A 44 6.43 -10.54 11.61
CA PRO A 44 7.49 -10.95 10.67
C PRO A 44 7.53 -12.47 10.44
N ASP A 45 6.99 -13.26 11.37
CA ASP A 45 7.19 -14.71 11.48
C ASP A 45 6.08 -15.53 10.79
N GLU A 46 4.89 -14.96 10.60
CA GLU A 46 3.70 -15.70 10.14
C GLU A 46 3.75 -16.09 8.66
N HIS A 47 4.65 -15.47 7.88
CA HIS A 47 4.71 -15.62 6.43
C HIS A 47 6.12 -15.88 5.91
N ALA A 48 6.99 -16.56 6.67
CA ALA A 48 8.37 -16.80 6.26
C ALA A 48 8.46 -17.61 4.93
N GLU A 49 7.64 -18.64 4.77
CA GLU A 49 7.62 -19.48 3.57
C GLU A 49 7.07 -18.73 2.35
N ILE A 50 5.92 -18.07 2.49
CA ILE A 50 5.31 -17.26 1.43
C ILE A 50 6.24 -16.10 1.03
N ARG A 51 6.93 -15.47 1.99
CA ARG A 51 7.89 -14.41 1.70
C ARG A 51 9.08 -14.94 0.90
N ALA A 52 9.61 -16.11 1.23
CA ALA A 52 10.70 -16.70 0.48
C ALA A 52 10.31 -17.01 -0.98
N GLU A 53 9.08 -17.49 -1.20
CA GLU A 53 8.54 -17.70 -2.56
C GLU A 53 8.40 -16.37 -3.32
N LEU A 54 7.84 -15.35 -2.68
CA LEU A 54 7.67 -14.02 -3.28
C LEU A 54 9.00 -13.33 -3.59
N GLU A 55 9.99 -13.45 -2.70
CA GLU A 55 11.34 -12.90 -2.92
C GLU A 55 12.05 -13.59 -4.09
N ALA A 56 11.87 -14.90 -4.25
CA ALA A 56 12.40 -15.63 -5.40
C ALA A 56 11.74 -15.18 -6.72
N GLU A 57 10.42 -15.00 -6.72
CA GLU A 57 9.68 -14.50 -7.90
C GLU A 57 10.09 -13.06 -8.26
N ASP A 58 10.30 -12.20 -7.26
CA ASP A 58 10.76 -10.83 -7.46
C ASP A 58 12.16 -10.78 -8.08
N LEU A 59 13.07 -11.66 -7.65
CA LEU A 59 14.42 -11.78 -8.23
C LEU A 59 14.38 -12.24 -9.69
N HIS A 60 13.57 -13.25 -10.01
CA HIS A 60 13.39 -13.71 -11.39
C HIS A 60 12.87 -12.59 -12.29
N GLN A 61 11.85 -11.86 -11.85
CA GLN A 61 11.33 -10.70 -12.60
C GLN A 61 12.38 -9.60 -12.80
N LEU A 62 13.27 -9.40 -11.84
CA LEU A 62 14.33 -8.39 -11.92
C LEU A 62 15.40 -8.78 -12.95
N VAL A 63 15.83 -10.04 -12.94
CA VAL A 63 16.79 -10.60 -13.90
C VAL A 63 16.22 -10.56 -15.33
N ASP A 64 14.96 -10.96 -15.50
CA ASP A 64 14.30 -10.93 -16.80
C ASP A 64 14.21 -9.52 -17.40
N ARG A 65 13.83 -8.53 -16.59
CA ARG A 65 13.76 -7.13 -17.03
C ARG A 65 15.13 -6.62 -17.46
N GLU A 66 16.19 -6.95 -16.72
CA GLU A 66 17.52 -6.50 -17.06
C GLU A 66 18.08 -7.24 -18.28
N ASN A 67 17.88 -8.54 -18.39
CA ASN A 67 18.27 -9.32 -19.56
C ASN A 67 17.53 -8.85 -20.82
N ALA A 68 16.26 -8.46 -20.72
CA ALA A 68 15.54 -7.83 -21.83
C ALA A 68 16.25 -6.55 -22.33
N ARG A 69 16.73 -5.70 -21.41
CA ARG A 69 17.52 -4.50 -21.77
C ARG A 69 18.89 -4.87 -22.34
N ARG A 70 19.57 -5.84 -21.75
CA ARG A 70 20.90 -6.30 -22.20
C ARG A 70 20.85 -6.92 -23.59
N ARG A 71 19.81 -7.68 -23.93
CA ARG A 71 19.56 -8.20 -25.28
C ARG A 71 19.43 -7.09 -26.32
N GLN A 72 18.71 -6.01 -25.99
CA GLN A 72 18.59 -4.83 -26.87
C GLN A 72 19.95 -4.13 -27.08
N GLN A 73 20.81 -4.16 -26.06
CA GLN A 73 22.12 -3.52 -26.07
C GLN A 73 23.25 -4.45 -26.57
N GLY A 74 22.96 -5.72 -26.87
CA GLY A 74 23.97 -6.72 -27.21
C GLY A 74 24.94 -7.08 -26.08
N ARG A 75 24.57 -6.81 -24.82
CA ARG A 75 25.38 -7.13 -23.63
C ARG A 75 25.11 -8.57 -23.18
N PRO A 76 26.10 -9.24 -22.56
CA PRO A 76 25.89 -10.59 -22.03
C PRO A 76 24.80 -10.61 -20.95
N GLU A 77 24.00 -11.68 -20.96
CA GLU A 77 22.96 -11.93 -19.96
C GLU A 77 23.58 -12.26 -18.59
N ILE A 78 22.82 -11.99 -17.54
CA ILE A 78 23.19 -12.26 -16.15
C ILE A 78 22.20 -13.25 -15.54
N SER A 79 22.68 -14.12 -14.65
CA SER A 79 21.85 -15.08 -13.93
C SER A 79 21.51 -14.60 -12.52
N GLU A 80 20.49 -15.21 -11.90
CA GLU A 80 20.17 -14.99 -10.49
C GLU A 80 21.36 -15.35 -9.58
N ALA A 81 22.09 -16.43 -9.90
CA ALA A 81 23.29 -16.84 -9.18
C ALA A 81 24.41 -15.78 -9.23
N ASP A 82 24.50 -15.00 -10.30
CA ASP A 82 25.46 -13.89 -10.38
C ASP A 82 25.09 -12.75 -9.42
N ILE A 83 23.78 -12.50 -9.25
CA ILE A 83 23.28 -11.50 -8.29
C ILE A 83 23.49 -11.99 -6.86
N GLU A 84 23.27 -13.27 -6.58
CA GLU A 84 23.51 -13.83 -5.25
C GLU A 84 25.01 -13.80 -4.88
N LEU A 85 25.88 -14.14 -5.83
CA LEU A 85 27.32 -14.21 -5.61
C LEU A 85 28.01 -12.83 -5.52
N TYR A 86 27.54 -11.84 -6.29
CA TYR A 86 28.20 -10.52 -6.41
C TYR A 86 27.33 -9.35 -5.94
N GLY A 87 26.09 -9.60 -5.52
CA GLY A 87 25.13 -8.57 -5.15
C GLY A 87 24.78 -7.64 -6.33
N PRO A 88 24.28 -6.42 -6.04
CA PRO A 88 23.92 -5.42 -7.06
C PRO A 88 25.06 -5.03 -8.01
N SER A 89 26.30 -5.34 -7.63
CA SER A 89 27.47 -5.09 -8.48
C SER A 89 27.51 -5.98 -9.72
N ALA A 90 26.80 -7.12 -9.72
CA ALA A 90 26.61 -7.97 -10.90
C ALA A 90 26.01 -7.20 -12.08
N LEU A 91 25.07 -6.28 -11.79
CA LEU A 91 24.40 -5.46 -12.81
C LEU A 91 25.36 -4.51 -13.55
N ARG A 92 26.45 -4.12 -12.90
CA ARG A 92 27.46 -3.20 -13.46
C ARG A 92 28.53 -3.91 -14.29
N ARG A 93 28.63 -5.23 -14.15
CA ARG A 93 29.59 -6.06 -14.90
C ARG A 93 28.98 -6.37 -16.27
N GLY A 94 29.67 -5.98 -17.34
CA GLY A 94 29.23 -6.19 -18.73
C GLY A 94 29.87 -5.20 -19.65
#